data_AF-A0A7Z9HUH3-F1
#
_entry.id   AF-A0A7Z9HUH3-F1
#
_cell.length_a   1.000
_cell.length_b   1.000
_cell.length_c   1.000
_cell.angle_alpha   90.00
_cell.angle_beta   90.00
_cell.angle_gamma   90.00
#
_symmetry.space_group_name_H-M   'P 1'
#
loop_
_entity.id
_entity.type
_entity.pdbx_description
1 polymer ?
#
loop_
_entity_poly.entity_id
_entity_poly.type
_entity_poly.pdbx_seq_one_letter_code
_entity_poly.pdbx_strand_id
1 'polypeptide(L)'
;MIALECIFIAQAVFGQVEPLEELEPLELVEPTLEVLAPSEPAVEANYQPGIRLYINATSLALRTGPKKDAGLIHYISQDEMVTALEDVIDPVPLEIGRRKGQWLYVQHGQHKGYVFDAYLLEVPPSLDEALDWVCIPGKRVGPITNKLTYEDLAVIVGESNLALARIPMGDDKFEEGTAVFPGDKTRELIIQWAIPRVRPKAVIINGTRWKTEGGLAIGVRLSKLVEINQAPVSFAGFEWDYAGYVTSWRAGALEKTHALRSTFIAYLAPEKPYLPDDYNALLGDREYSSELDEASAVNLKVSSMTVMIAE
;
A
#
# COMPACT_ATOMS: atom_id res chain seq x y z
N MET A 1 -29.45 -2.05 -2.30
CA MET A 1 -29.35 -2.40 -3.74
C MET A 1 -28.54 -1.31 -4.43
N ILE A 2 -27.25 -1.19 -4.08
CA ILE A 2 -26.28 -0.28 -4.71
C ILE A 2 -24.92 -0.98 -4.54
N ALA A 3 -24.12 -0.94 -5.60
CA ALA A 3 -22.71 -1.35 -5.71
C ALA A 3 -22.44 -2.87 -5.68
N LEU A 4 -22.83 -3.53 -6.77
CA LEU A 4 -22.22 -4.79 -7.20
C LEU A 4 -22.03 -4.71 -8.71
N GLU A 5 -21.13 -3.84 -9.13
CA GLU A 5 -20.50 -3.86 -10.45
C GLU A 5 -19.05 -3.42 -10.16
N CYS A 6 -18.11 -3.72 -11.07
CA CYS A 6 -16.71 -3.26 -11.14
C CYS A 6 -15.64 -4.34 -10.90
N ILE A 7 -14.93 -4.79 -11.96
CA ILE A 7 -13.50 -4.48 -12.23
C ILE A 7 -12.87 -5.22 -13.50
N PHE A 8 -12.75 -4.61 -14.72
CA PHE A 8 -11.73 -4.91 -15.81
C PHE A 8 -10.92 -3.80 -16.62
N ILE A 9 -9.56 -3.92 -16.62
CA ILE A 9 -8.39 -3.44 -17.45
C ILE A 9 -8.04 -1.96 -17.83
N ALA A 10 -6.88 -1.43 -17.38
CA ALA A 10 -6.34 -0.07 -17.63
C ALA A 10 -5.48 0.16 -18.91
N GLN A 11 -5.73 1.23 -19.70
CA GLN A 11 -4.75 1.90 -20.60
C GLN A 11 -4.95 3.43 -20.75
N ALA A 12 -3.85 4.18 -20.60
CA ALA A 12 -3.62 5.63 -20.38
C ALA A 12 -4.26 6.69 -21.33
N VAL A 13 -4.38 7.96 -20.86
CA VAL A 13 -3.70 9.20 -21.37
C VAL A 13 -4.36 10.53 -20.85
N PHE A 14 -3.46 11.42 -20.41
CA PHE A 14 -3.39 12.86 -20.06
C PHE A 14 -4.45 13.95 -20.40
N GLY A 15 -4.50 14.96 -19.49
CA GLY A 15 -4.67 16.42 -19.72
C GLY A 15 -5.91 17.03 -19.04
N GLN A 16 -5.98 18.23 -18.43
CA GLN A 16 -5.10 19.37 -18.10
C GLN A 16 -5.70 20.05 -16.81
N VAL A 17 -4.90 20.83 -16.06
CA VAL A 17 -5.28 21.45 -14.77
C VAL A 17 -5.38 22.98 -14.92
N GLU A 18 -6.43 23.60 -14.34
CA GLU A 18 -6.50 25.05 -14.05
C GLU A 18 -6.48 25.31 -12.53
N PRO A 19 -5.95 26.46 -12.06
CA PRO A 19 -5.74 26.73 -10.64
C PRO A 19 -6.93 27.47 -9.99
N LEU A 20 -7.18 27.21 -8.71
CA LEU A 20 -8.16 27.91 -7.86
C LEU A 20 -7.47 29.00 -7.01
N GLU A 21 -8.16 30.14 -6.88
CA GLU A 21 -7.74 31.35 -6.14
C GLU A 21 -7.50 31.12 -4.64
N GLU A 22 -6.50 31.83 -4.11
CA GLU A 22 -6.10 31.90 -2.70
C GLU A 22 -7.14 32.66 -1.84
N LEU A 23 -7.50 32.09 -0.69
CA LEU A 23 -8.18 32.81 0.39
C LEU A 23 -7.18 33.04 1.55
N GLU A 24 -7.08 34.29 2.00
CA GLU A 24 -6.21 34.71 3.10
C GLU A 24 -6.62 34.10 4.45
N PRO A 25 -5.66 33.72 5.33
CA PRO A 25 -5.96 33.02 6.57
C PRO A 25 -6.33 33.96 7.74
N LEU A 26 -7.32 33.53 8.52
CA LEU A 26 -7.69 34.13 9.81
C LEU A 26 -6.70 33.72 10.91
N GLU A 27 -6.16 34.70 11.65
CA GLU A 27 -5.31 34.47 12.83
C GLU A 27 -6.12 33.94 14.01
N LEU A 28 -5.78 32.73 14.47
CA LEU A 28 -6.23 32.16 15.74
C LEU A 28 -5.04 32.06 16.69
N VAL A 29 -5.12 32.78 17.81
CA VAL A 29 -4.14 32.73 18.91
C VAL A 29 -4.58 31.65 19.91
N GLU A 30 -3.78 30.61 20.07
CA GLU A 30 -3.99 29.58 21.11
C GLU A 30 -3.01 29.74 22.28
N PRO A 31 -3.43 29.41 23.52
CA PRO A 31 -2.59 29.56 24.71
C PRO A 31 -1.54 28.46 24.82
N THR A 32 -0.31 28.86 25.16
CA THR A 32 0.85 28.00 25.40
C THR A 32 0.67 27.11 26.63
N LEU A 33 0.61 25.79 26.40
CA LEU A 33 0.88 24.74 27.39
C LEU A 33 2.23 24.10 27.01
N GLU A 34 3.28 24.39 27.78
CA GLU A 34 4.56 23.67 27.67
C GLU A 34 4.40 22.25 28.22
N VAL A 35 4.10 21.31 27.34
CA VAL A 35 4.31 19.89 27.59
C VAL A 35 5.79 19.61 27.31
N LEU A 36 6.56 19.33 28.36
CA LEU A 36 7.91 18.79 28.24
C LEU A 36 7.83 17.42 27.53
N ALA A 37 8.02 17.43 26.21
CA ALA A 37 8.24 16.21 25.44
C ALA A 37 9.54 15.55 25.92
N PRO A 38 9.60 14.21 26.03
CA PRO A 38 10.87 13.54 26.29
C PRO A 38 11.83 13.87 25.15
N SER A 39 12.95 14.50 25.49
CA SER A 39 14.06 14.72 24.57
C SER A 39 14.60 13.35 24.16
N GLU A 40 14.33 12.94 22.91
CA GLU A 40 15.08 11.84 22.30
C GLU A 40 16.57 12.18 22.41
N PRO A 41 17.41 11.26 22.91
CA PRO A 41 18.85 11.47 22.86
C PRO A 41 19.24 11.59 21.38
N ALA A 42 20.05 12.60 21.05
CA ALA A 42 20.70 12.66 19.76
C ALA A 42 21.53 11.38 19.60
N VAL A 43 21.08 10.46 18.75
CA VAL A 43 21.89 9.33 18.32
C VAL A 43 23.06 9.95 17.56
N GLU A 44 24.29 9.84 18.08
CA GLU A 44 25.49 10.17 17.32
C GLU A 44 25.55 9.24 16.11
N ALA A 45 25.04 9.71 14.97
CA ALA A 45 25.04 8.94 13.74
C ALA A 45 26.47 8.90 13.20
N ASN A 46 27.09 7.72 13.31
CA ASN A 46 28.45 7.45 12.83
C ASN A 46 28.37 6.76 11.46
N TYR A 47 28.37 7.56 10.39
CA TYR A 47 28.23 7.08 9.02
C TYR A 47 29.56 6.58 8.47
N GLN A 48 29.70 5.27 8.25
CA GLN A 48 30.87 4.71 7.58
C GLN A 48 30.89 5.11 6.09
N PRO A 49 32.05 5.52 5.54
CA PRO A 49 32.21 5.74 4.10
C PRO A 49 31.75 4.54 3.28
N GLY A 50 30.93 4.79 2.27
CA GLY A 50 30.34 3.76 1.40
C GLY A 50 28.94 3.29 1.81
N ILE A 51 28.42 3.69 2.97
CA ILE A 51 27.01 3.45 3.33
C ILE A 51 26.09 4.14 2.34
N ARG A 52 25.01 3.44 1.96
CA ARG A 52 23.93 3.99 1.11
C ARG A 52 22.77 4.41 2.00
N LEU A 53 22.29 5.62 1.77
CA LEU A 53 21.20 6.24 2.53
C LEU A 53 20.11 6.72 1.58
N TYR A 54 18.87 6.67 2.02
CA TYR A 54 17.69 7.04 1.23
C TYR A 54 17.18 8.41 1.63
N ILE A 55 16.75 9.21 0.65
CA ILE A 55 16.17 10.52 0.90
C ILE A 55 14.73 10.37 1.44
N ASN A 56 14.49 10.87 2.65
CA ASN A 56 13.19 10.94 3.33
C ASN A 56 12.62 12.38 3.36
N ALA A 57 12.86 13.12 2.28
CA ALA A 57 12.30 14.44 2.03
C ALA A 57 11.82 14.49 0.58
N THR A 58 10.71 15.19 0.32
CA THR A 58 10.17 15.40 -1.04
C THR A 58 11.25 15.86 -2.02
N SER A 59 12.15 16.72 -1.53
CA SER A 59 13.33 17.18 -2.25
C SER A 59 14.40 17.61 -1.26
N LEU A 60 15.63 17.14 -1.45
CA LEU A 60 16.78 17.44 -0.60
C LEU A 60 17.86 18.15 -1.39
N ALA A 61 18.27 19.32 -0.91
CA ALA A 61 19.32 20.11 -1.55
C ALA A 61 20.70 19.48 -1.33
N LEU A 62 21.38 19.09 -2.40
CA LEU A 62 22.82 18.80 -2.37
C LEU A 62 23.59 20.11 -2.51
N ARG A 63 24.47 20.40 -1.54
CA ARG A 63 25.14 21.70 -1.42
C ARG A 63 26.65 21.60 -1.59
N THR A 64 27.25 22.71 -1.97
CA THR A 64 28.71 22.88 -2.09
C THR A 64 29.45 22.92 -0.75
N GLY A 65 28.74 23.11 0.38
CA GLY A 65 29.35 23.16 1.71
C GLY A 65 28.35 22.82 2.84
N PRO A 66 28.85 22.54 4.07
CA PRO A 66 28.06 22.08 5.21
C PRO A 66 27.33 23.24 5.92
N LYS A 67 26.51 23.98 5.18
CA LYS A 67 25.71 25.11 5.70
C LYS A 67 24.50 25.42 4.80
N LYS A 68 23.43 25.97 5.39
CA LYS A 68 22.14 26.20 4.72
C LYS A 68 22.24 27.16 3.53
N ASP A 69 23.14 28.13 3.60
CA ASP A 69 23.35 29.18 2.59
C ASP A 69 24.42 28.81 1.54
N ALA A 70 25.05 27.63 1.63
CA ALA A 70 25.99 27.17 0.62
C ALA A 70 25.31 27.00 -0.75
N GLY A 71 26.07 27.21 -1.82
CA GLY A 71 25.58 27.10 -3.19
C GLY A 71 24.95 25.72 -3.45
N LEU A 72 23.79 25.73 -4.10
CA LEU A 72 23.07 24.53 -4.52
C LEU A 72 23.82 23.88 -5.69
N ILE A 73 24.07 22.57 -5.59
CA ILE A 73 24.55 21.77 -6.70
C ILE A 73 23.34 21.30 -7.51
N HIS A 74 22.45 20.54 -6.87
CA HIS A 74 21.14 20.15 -7.42
C HIS A 74 20.23 19.63 -6.30
N TYR A 75 18.97 19.36 -6.64
CA TYR A 75 18.01 18.72 -5.73
C TYR A 75 17.95 17.21 -5.97
N ILE A 76 17.95 16.45 -4.89
CA ILE A 76 17.79 15.00 -4.88
C ILE A 76 16.34 14.70 -4.51
N SER A 77 15.66 13.89 -5.30
CA SER A 77 14.25 13.56 -5.07
C SER A 77 14.08 12.58 -3.90
N GLN A 78 12.88 12.55 -3.33
CA GLN A 78 12.51 11.54 -2.34
C GLN A 78 12.78 10.12 -2.87
N ASP A 79 13.21 9.22 -1.98
CA ASP A 79 13.58 7.82 -2.25
C ASP A 79 14.81 7.58 -3.14
N GLU A 80 15.42 8.63 -3.70
CA GLU A 80 16.73 8.48 -4.32
C GLU A 80 17.79 8.11 -3.27
N MET A 81 18.87 7.47 -3.71
CA MET A 81 19.94 7.00 -2.83
C MET A 81 21.19 7.85 -2.96
N VAL A 82 21.76 8.21 -1.82
CA VAL A 82 23.08 8.84 -1.73
C VAL A 82 24.07 7.88 -1.09
N THR A 83 25.34 7.99 -1.46
CA THR A 83 26.43 7.23 -0.82
C THR A 83 27.24 8.15 0.06
N ALA A 84 27.36 7.86 1.35
CA ALA A 84 28.23 8.59 2.28
C ALA A 84 29.69 8.46 1.82
N LEU A 85 30.42 9.56 1.74
CA LEU A 85 31.79 9.59 1.22
C LEU A 85 32.86 9.77 2.30
N GLU A 86 32.57 10.53 3.35
CA GLU A 86 33.50 10.83 4.45
C GLU A 86 32.76 10.67 5.78
N ASP A 87 33.51 10.34 6.84
CA ASP A 87 33.00 10.39 8.21
C ASP A 87 32.67 11.85 8.57
N VAL A 88 31.66 12.03 9.42
CA VAL A 88 31.09 13.33 9.75
C VAL A 88 32.19 14.25 10.28
N ILE A 89 32.51 15.32 9.56
CA ILE A 89 33.35 16.40 10.08
C ILE A 89 32.66 16.89 11.36
N ASP A 90 33.40 16.91 12.48
CA ASP A 90 32.92 17.16 13.85
C ASP A 90 31.50 17.72 13.89
N PRO A 91 30.51 16.93 14.37
CA PRO A 91 29.11 17.31 14.25
C PRO A 91 28.92 18.67 14.90
N VAL A 92 28.62 19.68 14.10
CA VAL A 92 28.02 20.91 14.60
C VAL A 92 26.53 20.58 14.67
N PRO A 93 25.97 20.26 15.85
CA PRO A 93 24.57 19.89 15.94
C PRO A 93 23.77 21.10 15.49
N LEU A 94 23.00 20.94 14.43
CA LEU A 94 22.26 22.04 13.83
C LEU A 94 20.77 21.74 13.95
N GLU A 95 20.04 22.73 14.45
CA GLU A 95 18.59 22.75 14.33
C GLU A 95 18.24 23.46 13.01
N ILE A 96 17.71 22.71 12.05
CA ILE A 96 17.06 23.28 10.87
C ILE A 96 15.55 23.08 11.03
N GLY A 97 14.85 24.15 11.42
CA GLY A 97 13.43 24.07 11.74
C GLY A 97 13.20 23.25 13.01
N ARG A 98 12.49 22.12 12.91
CA ARG A 98 12.22 21.20 14.04
C ARG A 98 13.12 19.96 14.06
N ARG A 99 14.02 19.82 13.08
CA ARG A 99 14.87 18.63 12.95
C ARG A 99 16.29 18.93 13.44
N LYS A 100 16.82 17.99 14.22
CA LYS A 100 18.21 17.96 14.68
C LYS A 100 18.99 17.00 13.81
N GLY A 101 20.20 17.40 13.43
CA GLY A 101 21.07 16.60 12.59
C GLY A 101 22.40 17.30 12.31
N GLN A 102 23.09 16.81 11.31
CA GLN A 102 24.43 17.18 10.91
C GLN A 102 24.54 17.16 9.38
N TRP A 103 25.58 17.81 8.86
CA TRP A 103 25.87 17.79 7.43
C TRP A 103 26.66 16.55 7.06
N LEU A 104 26.15 15.78 6.12
CA LEU A 104 26.80 14.58 5.61
C LEU A 104 27.33 14.83 4.20
N TYR A 105 28.60 14.50 3.96
CA TYR A 105 29.19 14.56 2.62
C TYR A 105 28.86 13.28 1.85
N VAL A 106 28.16 13.43 0.73
CA VAL A 106 27.59 12.31 -0.02
C VAL A 106 27.84 12.44 -1.52
N GLN A 107 27.72 11.30 -2.20
CA GLN A 107 27.66 11.19 -3.65
C GLN A 107 26.24 10.87 -4.10
N HIS A 108 25.76 11.61 -5.10
CA HIS A 108 24.53 11.31 -5.84
C HIS A 108 24.82 11.35 -7.34
N GLY A 109 24.80 10.18 -8.01
CA GLY A 109 25.23 10.07 -9.40
C GLY A 109 26.67 10.54 -9.61
N GLN A 110 26.87 11.55 -10.45
CA GLN A 110 28.17 12.20 -10.69
C GLN A 110 28.46 13.38 -9.75
N HIS A 111 27.48 13.80 -8.94
CA HIS A 111 27.60 14.95 -8.06
C HIS A 111 28.06 14.53 -6.67
N LYS A 112 28.87 15.36 -6.04
CA LYS A 112 29.33 15.19 -4.65
C LYS A 112 29.10 16.49 -3.90
N GLY A 113 28.59 16.40 -2.68
CA GLY A 113 28.21 17.59 -1.91
C GLY A 113 27.67 17.22 -0.54
N TYR A 114 27.13 18.22 0.16
CA TYR A 114 26.61 18.09 1.51
C TYR A 114 25.09 18.06 1.50
N VAL A 115 24.52 17.13 2.27
CA VAL A 115 23.09 17.05 2.60
C VAL A 115 22.91 17.10 4.12
N PHE A 116 21.69 17.39 4.58
CA PHE A 116 21.36 17.35 6.01
C PHE A 116 20.81 15.97 6.36
N ASP A 117 21.47 15.26 7.27
CA ASP A 117 21.23 13.84 7.53
C ASP A 117 19.88 13.53 8.20
N ALA A 118 19.25 14.50 8.85
CA ALA A 118 17.92 14.35 9.43
C ALA A 118 16.80 14.07 8.39
N TYR A 119 17.16 14.07 7.11
CA TYR A 119 16.33 13.68 5.97
C TYR A 119 16.84 12.42 5.27
N LEU A 120 17.72 11.65 5.92
CA LEU A 120 18.26 10.41 5.42
C LEU A 120 17.76 9.22 6.25
N LEU A 121 17.65 8.07 5.61
CA LEU A 121 17.37 6.79 6.26
C LEU A 121 18.42 5.77 5.85
N GLU A 122 18.90 4.95 6.79
CA GLU A 122 19.85 3.85 6.49
C GLU A 122 19.22 2.70 5.72
N VAL A 123 17.91 2.55 5.89
CA VAL A 123 17.08 1.62 5.15
C VAL A 123 16.18 2.43 4.21
N PRO A 124 15.77 1.87 3.05
CA PRO A 124 14.68 2.50 2.31
C PRO A 124 13.50 2.64 3.26
N PRO A 125 12.62 3.65 3.11
CA PRO A 125 11.31 3.58 3.74
C PRO A 125 10.67 2.26 3.28
N SER A 126 10.80 1.26 4.14
CA SER A 126 10.44 -0.10 3.82
C SER A 126 9.16 -0.36 4.59
N LEU A 127 8.08 -0.48 3.82
CA LEU A 127 6.84 -1.06 4.30
C LEU A 127 7.06 -2.43 4.98
N ASP A 128 8.19 -3.11 4.81
CA ASP A 128 8.38 -4.45 5.41
C ASP A 128 8.54 -4.41 6.94
N GLU A 129 8.99 -3.28 7.50
CA GLU A 129 9.03 -3.05 8.96
C GLU A 129 7.81 -2.28 9.48
N ALA A 130 7.15 -1.48 8.62
CA ALA A 130 6.01 -0.63 8.98
C ALA A 130 4.64 -1.27 8.72
N LEU A 131 4.53 -2.22 7.77
CA LEU A 131 3.34 -3.04 7.59
C LEU A 131 3.40 -4.22 8.53
N ASP A 132 2.46 -4.30 9.46
CA ASP A 132 1.92 -5.62 9.70
C ASP A 132 1.22 -6.07 8.40
N TRP A 133 1.58 -7.24 7.87
CA TRP A 133 1.00 -7.79 6.63
C TRP A 133 -0.43 -8.33 6.87
N VAL A 134 -1.15 -7.69 7.79
CA VAL A 134 -2.42 -8.15 8.35
C VAL A 134 -3.57 -7.36 7.78
N CYS A 135 -4.54 -8.08 7.24
CA CYS A 135 -5.82 -7.55 6.80
C CYS A 135 -6.86 -7.78 7.88
N ILE A 136 -7.52 -6.71 8.34
CA ILE A 136 -8.66 -6.81 9.26
C ILE A 136 -9.89 -6.24 8.54
N PRO A 137 -10.78 -7.09 8.00
CA PRO A 137 -11.93 -6.64 7.24
C PRO A 137 -12.80 -5.64 7.99
N GLY A 138 -13.16 -4.56 7.29
CA GLY A 138 -13.93 -3.46 7.85
C GLY A 138 -13.11 -2.50 8.72
N LYS A 139 -11.82 -2.73 8.92
CA LYS A 139 -10.98 -1.90 9.80
C LYS A 139 -9.73 -1.36 9.11
N ARG A 140 -8.85 -2.23 8.62
CA ARG A 140 -7.55 -1.82 8.09
C ARG A 140 -6.86 -2.89 7.22
N VAL A 141 -5.90 -2.46 6.42
CA VAL A 141 -4.90 -3.32 5.77
C VAL A 141 -3.52 -2.77 6.09
N GLY A 142 -2.77 -3.45 6.95
CA GLY A 142 -1.57 -2.85 7.54
C GLY A 142 -1.91 -1.51 8.23
N PRO A 143 -1.17 -0.42 7.94
CA PRO A 143 -1.42 0.93 8.44
C PRO A 143 -2.54 1.64 7.68
N ILE A 144 -3.07 1.05 6.59
CA ILE A 144 -4.12 1.67 5.78
C ILE A 144 -5.44 1.59 6.54
N THR A 145 -5.88 2.73 7.05
CA THR A 145 -7.19 2.94 7.70
C THR A 145 -8.01 3.95 6.89
N ASN A 146 -9.24 4.23 7.31
CA ASN A 146 -10.08 5.26 6.69
C ASN A 146 -9.54 6.69 6.87
N LYS A 147 -8.49 6.88 7.68
CA LYS A 147 -7.87 8.19 7.92
C LYS A 147 -6.56 8.40 7.15
N LEU A 148 -6.04 7.35 6.51
CA LEU A 148 -4.77 7.42 5.78
C LEU A 148 -4.92 8.28 4.53
N THR A 149 -4.13 9.33 4.38
CA THR A 149 -4.06 10.08 3.12
C THR A 149 -3.01 9.52 2.16
N TYR A 150 -2.99 10.03 0.93
CA TYR A 150 -1.90 9.76 0.01
C TYR A 150 -0.56 10.27 0.54
N GLU A 151 -0.52 11.44 1.19
CA GLU A 151 0.72 11.96 1.78
C GLU A 151 1.24 11.05 2.90
N ASP A 152 0.35 10.55 3.76
CA ASP A 152 0.72 9.57 4.79
C ASP A 152 1.31 8.32 4.14
N LEU A 153 0.67 7.83 3.07
CA LEU A 153 1.14 6.69 2.32
C LEU A 153 2.53 6.96 1.72
N ALA A 154 2.74 8.09 1.04
CA ALA A 154 4.05 8.45 0.49
C ALA A 154 5.16 8.52 1.56
N VAL A 155 4.82 8.96 2.78
CA VAL A 155 5.75 8.94 3.93
C VAL A 155 6.04 7.52 4.41
N ILE A 156 5.02 6.66 4.51
CA ILE A 156 5.19 5.27 5.00
C ILE A 156 5.96 4.42 3.98
N VAL A 157 5.69 4.61 2.69
CA VAL A 157 6.09 3.65 1.65
C VAL A 157 7.12 4.19 0.68
N GLY A 158 7.37 5.49 0.68
CA GLY A 158 8.12 6.18 -0.36
C GLY A 158 7.27 6.43 -1.61
N GLU A 159 7.29 7.66 -2.12
CA GLU A 159 6.60 8.08 -3.34
C GLU A 159 6.97 7.20 -4.55
N SER A 160 8.22 6.72 -4.64
CA SER A 160 8.72 5.83 -5.70
C SER A 160 8.06 4.45 -5.72
N ASN A 161 7.42 4.03 -4.62
CA ASN A 161 6.69 2.78 -4.51
C ASN A 161 5.18 2.97 -4.78
N LEU A 162 4.77 4.17 -5.19
CA LEU A 162 3.39 4.51 -5.54
C LEU A 162 3.23 4.70 -7.04
N ALA A 163 2.06 4.32 -7.55
CA ALA A 163 1.65 4.64 -8.91
C ALA A 163 0.13 4.87 -8.99
N LEU A 164 -0.30 5.60 -10.01
CA LEU A 164 -1.71 5.63 -10.37
C LEU A 164 -2.15 4.23 -10.79
N ALA A 165 -3.14 3.69 -10.08
CA ALA A 165 -3.87 2.52 -10.53
C ALA A 165 -5.14 2.99 -11.24
N ARG A 166 -5.55 2.24 -12.25
CA ARG A 166 -6.93 2.29 -12.71
C ARG A 166 -7.58 1.03 -12.21
N ILE A 167 -8.66 1.23 -11.46
CA ILE A 167 -9.53 0.22 -10.91
C ILE A 167 -10.72 0.20 -11.83
N PRO A 168 -10.76 -0.79 -12.71
CA PRO A 168 -11.85 -0.87 -13.64
C PRO A 168 -13.25 -0.92 -13.04
N MET A 169 -14.27 -0.60 -13.82
CA MET A 169 -15.65 -0.51 -13.34
C MET A 169 -16.68 -1.27 -14.19
N GLY A 170 -16.24 -1.98 -15.23
CA GLY A 170 -17.13 -2.54 -16.26
C GLY A 170 -17.46 -1.48 -17.33
N ASP A 171 -18.00 -1.91 -18.48
CA ASP A 171 -18.36 -1.03 -19.62
C ASP A 171 -17.26 -0.01 -20.01
N ASP A 172 -16.00 -0.43 -20.06
CA ASP A 172 -14.83 0.42 -20.33
C ASP A 172 -14.66 1.63 -19.38
N LYS A 173 -15.29 1.61 -18.20
CA LYS A 173 -15.14 2.64 -17.16
C LYS A 173 -14.05 2.26 -16.18
N PHE A 174 -13.44 3.28 -15.58
CA PHE A 174 -12.38 3.15 -14.58
C PHE A 174 -12.59 4.14 -13.45
N GLU A 175 -12.31 3.69 -12.25
CA GLU A 175 -12.04 4.52 -11.09
C GLU A 175 -10.51 4.65 -10.92
N GLU A 176 -10.06 5.80 -10.44
CA GLU A 176 -8.66 5.99 -10.09
C GLU A 176 -8.36 5.45 -8.69
N GLY A 177 -7.24 4.76 -8.58
CA GLY A 177 -6.72 4.23 -7.32
C GLY A 177 -5.25 4.54 -7.16
N THR A 178 -4.68 4.09 -6.04
CA THR A 178 -3.23 4.15 -5.81
C THR A 178 -2.69 2.74 -5.67
N ALA A 179 -1.86 2.32 -6.63
CA ALA A 179 -1.09 1.10 -6.49
C ALA A 179 0.07 1.34 -5.52
N VAL A 180 0.28 0.40 -4.61
CA VAL A 180 1.42 0.35 -3.69
C VAL A 180 2.25 -0.85 -4.09
N PHE A 181 3.54 -0.64 -4.34
CA PHE A 181 4.46 -1.62 -4.94
C PHE A 181 3.95 -2.23 -6.26
N PRO A 182 3.62 -1.41 -7.26
CA PRO A 182 3.09 -1.90 -8.53
C PRO A 182 4.01 -2.95 -9.18
N GLY A 183 3.45 -4.12 -9.51
CA GLY A 183 4.16 -5.24 -10.13
C GLY A 183 4.85 -6.20 -9.15
N ASP A 184 4.87 -5.89 -7.85
CA ASP A 184 5.44 -6.79 -6.85
C ASP A 184 4.45 -7.90 -6.47
N LYS A 185 4.73 -9.12 -6.95
CA LYS A 185 3.90 -10.30 -6.72
C LYS A 185 3.66 -10.67 -5.25
N THR A 186 4.48 -10.14 -4.34
CA THR A 186 4.41 -10.48 -2.92
C THR A 186 3.80 -9.36 -2.09
N ARG A 187 3.96 -8.10 -2.50
CA ARG A 187 3.60 -6.92 -1.70
C ARG A 187 2.47 -6.07 -2.28
N GLU A 188 2.18 -6.21 -3.57
CA GLU A 188 1.29 -5.28 -4.27
C GLU A 188 -0.11 -5.22 -3.64
N LEU A 189 -0.63 -4.01 -3.53
CA LEU A 189 -2.05 -3.76 -3.30
C LEU A 189 -2.48 -2.51 -4.08
N ILE A 190 -3.79 -2.34 -4.21
CA ILE A 190 -4.38 -1.15 -4.82
C ILE A 190 -5.40 -0.55 -3.84
N ILE A 191 -5.21 0.71 -3.49
CA ILE A 191 -6.14 1.48 -2.68
C ILE A 191 -7.20 2.08 -3.60
N GLN A 192 -8.45 1.75 -3.32
CA GLN A 192 -9.62 2.42 -3.87
C GLN A 192 -10.07 3.50 -2.88
N TRP A 193 -10.32 4.71 -3.38
CA TRP A 193 -10.59 5.87 -2.54
C TRP A 193 -12.11 6.18 -2.47
N ALA A 194 -12.64 6.46 -1.28
CA ALA A 194 -13.95 7.12 -1.13
C ALA A 194 -13.86 8.59 -1.51
N ILE A 195 -12.77 9.25 -1.09
CA ILE A 195 -12.41 10.61 -1.49
C ILE A 195 -11.00 10.51 -2.06
N PRO A 196 -10.80 10.82 -3.35
CA PRO A 196 -9.51 10.64 -4.03
C PRO A 196 -8.35 11.14 -3.18
N ARG A 197 -7.37 10.26 -2.90
CA ARG A 197 -6.15 10.55 -2.13
C ARG A 197 -6.33 11.02 -0.67
N VAL A 198 -7.55 11.09 -0.15
CA VAL A 198 -7.84 11.59 1.20
C VAL A 198 -8.43 10.51 2.10
N ARG A 199 -9.28 9.64 1.55
CA ARG A 199 -10.01 8.64 2.35
C ARG A 199 -10.13 7.30 1.62
N PRO A 200 -9.43 6.24 2.07
CA PRO A 200 -9.56 4.90 1.53
C PRO A 200 -10.97 4.34 1.80
N LYS A 201 -11.53 3.61 0.82
CA LYS A 201 -12.77 2.83 1.00
C LYS A 201 -12.55 1.33 0.93
N ALA A 202 -11.60 0.91 0.11
CA ALA A 202 -11.29 -0.50 -0.09
C ALA A 202 -9.83 -0.67 -0.49
N VAL A 203 -9.32 -1.85 -0.25
CA VAL A 203 -7.97 -2.26 -0.64
C VAL A 203 -8.07 -3.58 -1.38
N ILE A 204 -7.71 -3.56 -2.65
CA ILE A 204 -7.60 -4.74 -3.50
C ILE A 204 -6.21 -5.34 -3.26
N ILE A 205 -6.17 -6.60 -2.84
CA ILE A 205 -4.93 -7.30 -2.52
C ILE A 205 -4.46 -8.05 -3.77
N ASN A 206 -3.20 -7.84 -4.17
CA ASN A 206 -2.56 -8.57 -5.28
C ASN A 206 -1.35 -9.39 -4.80
N GLY A 207 -0.70 -8.96 -3.72
CA GLY A 207 0.49 -9.57 -3.16
C GLY A 207 0.21 -10.73 -2.20
N THR A 208 1.04 -11.77 -2.26
CA THR A 208 0.87 -13.00 -1.44
C THR A 208 1.26 -12.86 0.04
N ARG A 209 1.90 -11.77 0.48
CA ARG A 209 2.25 -11.57 1.90
C ARG A 209 1.04 -11.21 2.77
N TRP A 210 0.06 -10.54 2.17
CA TRP A 210 -1.14 -10.07 2.85
C TRP A 210 -2.04 -11.22 3.26
N LYS A 211 -2.41 -11.26 4.54
CA LYS A 211 -3.29 -12.28 5.09
C LYS A 211 -4.18 -11.71 6.18
N THR A 212 -5.36 -12.29 6.35
CA THR A 212 -6.22 -11.94 7.49
C THR A 212 -5.69 -12.56 8.78
N GLU A 213 -6.18 -12.09 9.94
CA GLU A 213 -5.80 -12.66 11.25
C GLU A 213 -6.09 -14.17 11.35
N GLY A 214 -7.08 -14.66 10.58
CA GLY A 214 -7.41 -16.09 10.45
C GLY A 214 -6.55 -16.86 9.44
N GLY A 215 -5.57 -16.21 8.81
CA GLY A 215 -4.66 -16.83 7.83
C GLY A 215 -5.23 -16.95 6.41
N LEU A 216 -6.34 -16.27 6.10
CA LEU A 216 -6.85 -16.22 4.73
C LEU A 216 -5.97 -15.29 3.88
N ALA A 217 -5.46 -15.80 2.77
CA ALA A 217 -4.55 -15.09 1.88
C ALA A 217 -4.77 -15.53 0.42
N ILE A 218 -4.24 -14.76 -0.52
CA ILE A 218 -4.19 -15.18 -1.93
C ILE A 218 -3.37 -16.46 -2.04
N GLY A 219 -3.87 -17.41 -2.83
CA GLY A 219 -3.27 -18.73 -3.03
C GLY A 219 -3.72 -19.79 -2.01
N VAL A 220 -4.47 -19.45 -0.97
CA VAL A 220 -5.07 -20.44 -0.07
C VAL A 220 -6.00 -21.35 -0.87
N ARG A 221 -5.78 -22.67 -0.79
CA ARG A 221 -6.63 -23.67 -1.45
C ARG A 221 -8.02 -23.72 -0.83
N LEU A 222 -9.02 -24.11 -1.61
CA LEU A 222 -10.42 -24.23 -1.18
C LEU A 222 -10.56 -25.14 0.06
N SER A 223 -9.85 -26.26 0.12
CA SER A 223 -9.85 -27.14 1.30
C SER A 223 -9.39 -26.41 2.56
N LYS A 224 -8.30 -25.63 2.47
CA LYS A 224 -7.80 -24.84 3.58
C LYS A 224 -8.73 -23.68 3.93
N LEU A 225 -9.40 -23.08 2.94
CA LEU A 225 -10.44 -22.08 3.17
C LEU A 225 -11.61 -22.68 3.98
N VAL A 226 -12.07 -23.90 3.63
CA VAL A 226 -13.11 -24.61 4.38
C VAL A 226 -12.66 -24.92 5.80
N GLU A 227 -11.40 -25.31 6.02
CA GLU A 227 -10.83 -25.50 7.37
C GLU A 227 -10.85 -24.20 8.18
N ILE A 228 -10.44 -23.07 7.59
CA ILE A 228 -10.46 -21.76 8.24
C ILE A 228 -11.91 -21.35 8.56
N ASN A 229 -12.82 -21.58 7.63
CA ASN A 229 -14.23 -21.24 7.77
C ASN A 229 -14.99 -22.17 8.73
N GLN A 230 -14.50 -23.38 8.98
CA GLN A 230 -15.18 -24.41 9.79
C GLN A 230 -16.58 -24.79 9.26
N ALA A 231 -16.83 -24.49 7.99
CA ALA A 231 -18.05 -24.83 7.26
C ALA A 231 -17.75 -24.79 5.75
N PRO A 232 -18.53 -25.51 4.92
CA PRO A 232 -18.47 -25.36 3.47
C PRO A 232 -18.65 -23.91 3.03
N VAL A 233 -18.22 -23.58 1.82
CA VAL A 233 -18.43 -22.25 1.22
C VAL A 233 -19.24 -22.38 -0.06
N SER A 234 -20.10 -21.40 -0.34
CA SER A 234 -20.76 -21.27 -1.64
C SER A 234 -19.98 -20.29 -2.53
N PHE A 235 -19.93 -20.57 -3.82
CA PHE A 235 -19.28 -19.72 -4.81
C PHE A 235 -20.00 -19.75 -6.16
N ALA A 236 -19.86 -18.68 -6.93
CA ALA A 236 -20.31 -18.56 -8.30
C ALA A 236 -19.49 -19.46 -9.25
N GLY A 237 -20.15 -20.04 -10.27
CA GLY A 237 -19.48 -20.75 -11.37
C GLY A 237 -18.50 -19.91 -12.15
N PHE A 238 -17.90 -20.45 -13.21
CA PHE A 238 -16.87 -19.78 -14.03
C PHE A 238 -17.35 -19.39 -15.43
N GLU A 239 -16.50 -18.66 -16.18
CA GLU A 239 -16.75 -18.14 -17.55
C GLU A 239 -17.91 -17.14 -17.66
N TRP A 240 -18.06 -16.29 -16.64
CA TRP A 240 -18.99 -15.15 -16.61
C TRP A 240 -18.44 -14.05 -15.70
N ASP A 241 -19.13 -12.90 -15.62
CA ASP A 241 -18.58 -11.68 -15.01
C ASP A 241 -18.28 -11.78 -13.50
N TYR A 242 -18.95 -12.69 -12.78
CA TYR A 242 -18.69 -12.95 -11.37
C TYR A 242 -17.99 -14.29 -11.12
N ALA A 243 -17.21 -14.74 -12.10
CA ALA A 243 -16.57 -16.05 -12.06
C ALA A 243 -15.83 -16.31 -10.75
N GLY A 244 -16.22 -17.37 -10.03
CA GLY A 244 -15.56 -17.78 -8.79
C GLY A 244 -15.82 -16.89 -7.57
N TYR A 245 -16.70 -15.90 -7.64
CA TYR A 245 -17.06 -15.06 -6.50
C TYR A 245 -17.58 -15.90 -5.32
N VAL A 246 -17.03 -15.73 -4.13
CA VAL A 246 -17.54 -16.41 -2.93
C VAL A 246 -18.84 -15.74 -2.48
N THR A 247 -19.94 -16.48 -2.51
CA THR A 247 -21.29 -15.96 -2.27
C THR A 247 -21.77 -16.16 -0.84
N SER A 248 -21.25 -17.17 -0.12
CA SER A 248 -21.64 -17.44 1.27
C SER A 248 -20.58 -18.20 2.04
N TRP A 249 -20.40 -17.87 3.32
CA TRP A 249 -19.64 -18.68 4.27
C TRP A 249 -20.48 -19.79 4.92
N ARG A 250 -21.75 -19.94 4.53
CA ARG A 250 -22.70 -20.96 5.00
C ARG A 250 -22.73 -21.08 6.54
N ALA A 251 -22.80 -19.93 7.20
CA ALA A 251 -22.80 -19.79 8.66
C ALA A 251 -21.51 -20.28 9.37
N GLY A 252 -20.39 -20.34 8.64
CA GLY A 252 -19.07 -20.63 9.19
C GLY A 252 -18.47 -19.48 10.01
N ALA A 253 -17.27 -19.74 10.53
CA ALA A 253 -16.52 -18.82 11.38
C ALA A 253 -16.21 -17.47 10.69
N LEU A 254 -16.06 -17.45 9.37
CA LEU A 254 -15.74 -16.23 8.61
C LEU A 254 -16.94 -15.27 8.49
N GLU A 255 -18.19 -15.72 8.68
CA GLU A 255 -19.39 -14.88 8.54
C GLU A 255 -19.35 -13.65 9.46
N LYS A 256 -18.77 -13.79 10.67
CA LYS A 256 -18.68 -12.72 11.66
C LYS A 256 -17.54 -11.72 11.41
N THR A 257 -16.48 -12.16 10.73
CA THR A 257 -15.23 -11.40 10.61
C THR A 257 -14.96 -10.94 9.17
N HIS A 258 -15.58 -11.58 8.18
CA HIS A 258 -15.39 -11.35 6.74
C HIS A 258 -16.75 -11.24 6.06
N ALA A 259 -17.66 -10.41 6.60
CA ALA A 259 -19.00 -10.23 6.07
C ALA A 259 -18.94 -9.88 4.56
N LEU A 260 -19.37 -10.84 3.73
CA LEU A 260 -19.29 -10.72 2.27
C LEU A 260 -20.06 -9.49 1.80
N ARG A 261 -19.52 -8.78 0.80
CA ARG A 261 -20.07 -7.54 0.21
C ARG A 261 -20.05 -6.31 1.12
N SER A 262 -19.84 -6.49 2.43
CA SER A 262 -19.78 -5.40 3.39
C SER A 262 -18.35 -5.07 3.79
N THR A 263 -17.62 -6.06 4.33
CA THR A 263 -16.25 -5.87 4.80
C THR A 263 -15.22 -6.62 3.99
N PHE A 264 -15.64 -7.63 3.22
CA PHE A 264 -14.74 -8.51 2.51
C PHE A 264 -15.33 -9.03 1.19
N ILE A 265 -14.47 -9.23 0.21
CA ILE A 265 -14.77 -9.88 -1.07
C ILE A 265 -13.64 -10.87 -1.36
N ALA A 266 -13.98 -12.06 -1.82
CA ALA A 266 -13.03 -13.05 -2.28
C ALA A 266 -13.50 -13.72 -3.56
N TYR A 267 -12.54 -14.04 -4.42
CA TYR A 267 -12.76 -14.84 -5.62
C TYR A 267 -11.92 -16.10 -5.55
N LEU A 268 -12.46 -17.18 -6.10
CA LEU A 268 -11.77 -18.42 -6.34
C LEU A 268 -11.34 -18.48 -7.80
N ALA A 269 -10.19 -19.09 -8.06
CA ALA A 269 -9.83 -19.50 -9.40
C ALA A 269 -9.17 -20.88 -9.36
N PRO A 270 -9.20 -21.59 -10.49
CA PRO A 270 -8.46 -22.82 -10.63
C PRO A 270 -6.91 -22.59 -10.55
N GLU A 271 -6.15 -23.47 -9.88
CA GLU A 271 -4.68 -23.37 -9.68
C GLU A 271 -3.86 -23.55 -10.98
N LYS A 272 -4.34 -24.34 -11.94
CA LYS A 272 -3.72 -24.64 -13.26
C LYS A 272 -4.75 -24.54 -14.41
N PRO A 273 -4.38 -24.68 -15.68
CA PRO A 273 -5.35 -25.09 -16.70
C PRO A 273 -5.78 -26.55 -16.44
N TYR A 274 -7.08 -26.84 -16.45
CA TYR A 274 -7.66 -28.15 -16.10
C TYR A 274 -8.12 -28.94 -17.33
N LEU A 275 -8.31 -30.24 -17.14
CA LEU A 275 -8.99 -31.08 -18.12
C LEU A 275 -10.45 -30.59 -18.29
N PRO A 276 -11.02 -30.64 -19.50
CA PRO A 276 -12.27 -29.96 -19.81
C PRO A 276 -13.43 -30.39 -18.92
N ASP A 277 -13.58 -31.69 -18.62
CA ASP A 277 -14.85 -32.22 -18.10
C ASP A 277 -15.16 -31.77 -16.65
N ASP A 278 -14.18 -31.80 -15.74
CA ASP A 278 -14.37 -31.37 -14.35
C ASP A 278 -14.57 -29.84 -14.24
N TYR A 279 -13.89 -29.06 -15.09
CA TYR A 279 -14.06 -27.61 -15.15
C TYR A 279 -15.38 -27.21 -15.81
N ASN A 280 -15.79 -27.95 -16.86
CA ASN A 280 -17.07 -27.75 -17.57
C ASN A 280 -18.27 -27.91 -16.62
N ALA A 281 -18.16 -28.78 -15.61
CA ALA A 281 -19.18 -28.96 -14.59
C ALA A 281 -19.41 -27.70 -13.74
N LEU A 282 -18.40 -26.82 -13.64
CA LEU A 282 -18.41 -25.61 -12.83
C LEU A 282 -18.70 -24.33 -13.64
N LEU A 283 -19.09 -24.46 -14.92
CA LEU A 283 -19.38 -23.32 -15.78
C LEU A 283 -20.78 -22.74 -15.60
N GLY A 284 -20.87 -21.44 -15.88
CA GLY A 284 -22.11 -20.69 -16.00
C GLY A 284 -22.51 -19.97 -14.72
N ASP A 285 -23.58 -19.19 -14.84
CA ASP A 285 -24.17 -18.37 -13.78
C ASP A 285 -25.06 -19.23 -12.87
N ARG A 286 -24.41 -20.08 -12.06
CA ARG A 286 -25.05 -20.80 -10.96
C ARG A 286 -24.12 -20.86 -9.75
N GLU A 287 -24.73 -21.06 -8.59
CA GLU A 287 -24.00 -21.23 -7.34
C GLU A 287 -23.60 -22.70 -7.13
N TYR A 288 -22.40 -22.90 -6.62
CA TYR A 288 -21.80 -24.18 -6.29
C TYR A 288 -21.38 -24.23 -4.82
N SER A 289 -21.33 -25.45 -4.26
CA SER A 289 -20.80 -25.71 -2.92
C SER A 289 -19.38 -26.25 -3.01
N SER A 290 -18.53 -25.92 -2.04
CA SER A 290 -17.21 -26.52 -1.88
C SER A 290 -17.25 -28.03 -1.57
N GLU A 291 -18.41 -28.59 -1.26
CA GLU A 291 -18.61 -30.03 -1.04
C GLU A 291 -18.79 -30.82 -2.36
N LEU A 292 -18.88 -30.12 -3.49
CA LEU A 292 -19.00 -30.76 -4.79
C LEU A 292 -17.65 -31.42 -5.16
N ASP A 293 -17.68 -32.68 -5.60
CA ASP A 293 -16.47 -33.44 -5.95
C ASP A 293 -15.67 -32.73 -7.04
N GLU A 294 -16.35 -32.16 -8.03
CA GLU A 294 -15.77 -31.40 -9.13
C GLU A 294 -15.03 -30.14 -8.63
N ALA A 295 -15.57 -29.45 -7.61
CA ALA A 295 -14.90 -28.30 -6.99
C ALA A 295 -13.57 -28.69 -6.31
N SER A 296 -13.50 -29.89 -5.78
CA SER A 296 -12.27 -30.45 -5.22
C SER A 296 -11.30 -30.91 -6.32
N ALA A 297 -11.81 -31.52 -7.39
CA ALA A 297 -11.02 -32.01 -8.53
C ALA A 297 -10.27 -30.88 -9.24
N VAL A 298 -10.90 -29.71 -9.40
CA VAL A 298 -10.27 -28.55 -10.05
C VAL A 298 -9.37 -27.72 -9.13
N ASN A 299 -8.98 -28.22 -7.94
CA ASN A 299 -8.00 -27.60 -7.04
C ASN A 299 -8.12 -26.07 -6.95
N LEU A 300 -9.31 -25.56 -6.59
CA LEU A 300 -9.55 -24.12 -6.50
C LEU A 300 -8.68 -23.48 -5.41
N LYS A 301 -8.32 -22.21 -5.63
CA LYS A 301 -7.63 -21.36 -4.66
C LYS A 301 -8.22 -19.96 -4.65
N VAL A 302 -8.02 -19.23 -3.55
CA VAL A 302 -8.32 -17.80 -3.48
C VAL A 302 -7.42 -17.08 -4.49
N SER A 303 -8.03 -16.42 -5.47
CA SER A 303 -7.34 -15.73 -6.55
C SER A 303 -7.23 -14.23 -6.31
N SER A 304 -8.22 -13.65 -5.66
CA SER A 304 -8.27 -12.23 -5.33
C SER A 304 -9.00 -12.02 -4.01
N MET A 305 -8.60 -10.98 -3.28
CA MET A 305 -9.28 -10.50 -2.09
C MET A 305 -9.41 -8.99 -2.18
N THR A 306 -10.56 -8.46 -1.76
CA THR A 306 -10.72 -7.03 -1.52
C THR A 306 -11.22 -6.84 -0.10
N VAL A 307 -10.56 -5.95 0.62
CA VAL A 307 -10.85 -5.61 2.02
C VAL A 307 -11.48 -4.24 2.04
N MET A 308 -12.73 -4.14 2.49
CA MET A 308 -13.37 -2.84 2.67
C MET A 308 -12.91 -2.24 3.99
N ILE A 309 -12.79 -0.92 4.03
CA ILE A 309 -12.45 -0.15 5.22
C ILE A 309 -13.71 0.64 5.60
N ALA A 310 -14.22 0.42 6.82
CA ALA A 310 -15.43 1.10 7.28
C ALA A 310 -15.20 2.62 7.43
N GLU A 311 -16.26 3.39 7.21
CA GLU A 311 -16.26 4.84 7.44
C GLU A 311 -16.13 5.22 8.91
#